data_AF-A0A9D2LR92-F1
#
_entry.id   AF-A0A9D2LR92-F1
#
_cell.length_a   1.000
_cell.length_b   1.000
_cell.length_c   1.000
_cell.angle_alpha   90.00
_cell.angle_beta   90.00
_cell.angle_gamma   90.00
#
_symmetry.space_group_name_H-M   'P 1'
#
loop_
_entity.id
_entity.type
_entity.pdbx_description
1 polymer ?
#
loop_
_entity_poly.entity_id
_entity_poly.type
_entity_poly.pdbx_seq_one_letter_code
_entity_poly.pdbx_strand_id
1 'polypeptide(L)'
;MIKRKKISIILGIIIMNCICILPVSASEKALASPGIEINNIIEPRVDVIVTKYRVYKGVKQYRRWNETKGEWVDPYWIDIR
;
A
#
# COMPACT_ATOMS: atom_id res chain seq x y z
N MET A 1 10.15 -1.25 37.79
CA MET A 1 10.06 -2.04 36.52
C MET A 1 9.44 -1.28 35.33
N ILE A 2 8.45 -0.39 35.53
CA ILE A 2 7.76 0.33 34.43
C ILE A 2 8.61 1.34 33.65
N LYS A 3 9.58 2.03 34.29
CA LYS A 3 10.44 3.03 33.61
C LYS A 3 11.36 2.42 32.54
N ARG A 4 11.91 1.22 32.79
CA ARG A 4 12.78 0.49 31.84
C ARG A 4 12.02 0.00 30.60
N LYS A 5 10.75 -0.41 30.78
CA LYS A 5 9.86 -0.81 29.66
C LYS A 5 9.51 0.37 28.75
N LYS A 6 9.25 1.56 29.33
CA LYS A 6 8.99 2.79 28.54
C LYS A 6 10.21 3.23 27.74
N ILE A 7 11.41 3.17 28.33
CA ILE A 7 12.67 3.48 27.62
C ILE A 7 12.90 2.49 26.46
N SER A 8 12.65 1.19 26.66
CA SER A 8 12.76 0.18 25.61
C SER A 8 11.76 0.38 24.46
N ILE A 9 10.52 0.80 24.77
CA ILE A 9 9.50 1.11 23.75
C ILE A 9 9.88 2.37 22.94
N ILE A 10 10.39 3.42 23.60
CA ILE A 10 10.83 4.65 22.94
C ILE A 10 12.03 4.38 22.03
N LEU A 11 12.99 3.56 22.48
CA LEU A 11 14.16 3.19 21.68
C LEU A 11 13.78 2.38 20.43
N GLY A 12 12.80 1.47 20.55
CA GLY A 12 12.30 0.68 19.41
C GLY A 12 11.61 1.50 18.32
N ILE A 13 10.90 2.57 18.69
CA ILE A 13 10.21 3.48 17.75
C ILE A 13 11.22 4.31 16.93
N ILE A 14 12.35 4.69 17.54
CA ILE A 14 13.41 5.47 16.87
C ILE A 14 14.15 4.61 15.85
N ILE A 15 14.43 3.33 16.16
CA ILE A 15 15.15 2.42 15.27
C ILE A 15 14.32 2.05 14.02
N MET A 16 12.98 2.01 14.15
CA MET A 16 12.07 1.71 13.04
C MET A 16 11.92 2.83 12.00
N ASN A 17 12.29 4.07 12.31
CA ASN A 17 12.21 5.20 11.37
C ASN A 17 13.50 5.43 10.55
N CYS A 18 14.55 4.64 10.78
CA CYS A 18 15.85 4.83 10.11
C CYS A 18 16.05 4.00 8.83
N ILE A 19 15.02 3.31 8.32
CA ILE A 19 15.18 2.43 7.15
C ILE A 19 14.34 2.96 5.99
N CYS A 20 15.07 3.38 4.94
CA CYS A 20 14.66 3.68 3.56
C CYS A 20 14.67 5.17 3.14
N ILE A 21 15.87 5.76 3.07
CA ILE A 21 16.17 6.80 2.08
C ILE A 21 17.07 6.16 1.03
N LEU A 22 16.48 5.54 0.00
CA LEU A 22 17.23 5.12 -1.19
C LEU A 22 17.27 6.29 -2.18
N PRO A 23 18.40 6.59 -2.83
CA PRO A 23 18.43 7.57 -3.90
C PRO A 23 17.61 7.04 -5.08
N VAL A 24 16.61 7.81 -5.52
CA VAL A 24 15.90 7.53 -6.78
C VAL A 24 16.73 8.10 -7.91
N SER A 25 17.22 7.24 -8.81
CA SER A 25 17.87 7.69 -10.05
C SER A 25 16.82 7.79 -11.15
N ALA A 26 16.61 9.00 -11.67
CA ALA A 26 15.77 9.21 -12.85
C ALA A 26 16.55 8.76 -14.10
N SER A 27 15.98 7.81 -14.85
CA SER A 27 16.50 7.40 -16.15
C SER A 27 15.88 8.31 -17.22
N GLU A 28 16.70 9.15 -17.86
CA GLU A 28 16.30 9.91 -19.03
C GLU A 28 16.11 8.93 -20.21
N LYS A 29 14.85 8.73 -20.63
CA LYS A 29 14.57 8.03 -21.88
C LYS A 29 14.92 8.95 -23.05
N ALA A 30 15.92 8.55 -23.83
CA ALA A 30 16.17 9.12 -25.15
C ALA A 30 14.92 9.00 -26.03
N LEU A 31 14.46 10.13 -26.56
CA LEU A 31 13.33 10.21 -27.47
C LEU A 31 13.80 9.76 -28.86
N ALA A 32 13.37 8.58 -29.31
CA ALA A 32 13.67 8.07 -30.65
C ALA A 32 12.39 7.78 -31.44
N SER A 33 12.21 8.59 -32.50
CA SER A 33 11.61 8.32 -33.82
C SER A 33 10.08 8.13 -33.97
N PRO A 34 9.52 8.51 -35.14
CA PRO A 34 8.09 8.70 -35.35
C PRO A 34 7.39 7.45 -35.89
N GLY A 35 6.10 7.33 -35.55
CA GLY A 35 5.10 6.64 -36.38
C GLY A 35 5.05 5.12 -36.24
N ILE A 36 4.54 4.63 -35.10
CA ILE A 36 3.86 3.34 -35.05
C ILE A 36 2.43 3.64 -34.62
N GLU A 37 1.47 3.50 -35.54
CA GLU A 37 0.06 3.42 -35.18
C GLU A 37 -0.15 2.14 -34.39
N ILE A 38 -0.01 2.26 -33.07
CA ILE A 38 -0.33 1.18 -32.15
C ILE A 38 -1.84 1.13 -32.11
N ASN A 39 -2.44 0.15 -32.79
CA ASN A 39 -3.80 -0.28 -32.54
C ASN A 39 -3.87 -0.80 -31.10
N ASN A 40 -3.91 0.13 -30.14
CA ASN A 40 -4.07 -0.13 -28.72
C ASN A 40 -5.52 -0.58 -28.53
N ILE A 41 -5.76 -1.86 -28.77
CA ILE A 41 -6.90 -2.55 -28.19
C ILE A 41 -6.66 -2.49 -26.69
N ILE A 42 -7.22 -1.47 -26.04
CA ILE A 42 -7.17 -1.31 -24.59
C ILE A 42 -8.07 -2.41 -24.05
N GLU A 43 -7.48 -3.57 -23.75
CA GLU A 43 -8.16 -4.58 -22.97
C GLU A 43 -8.59 -3.93 -21.65
N PRO A 44 -9.84 -4.11 -21.21
CA PRO A 44 -10.26 -3.61 -19.91
C PRO A 44 -9.41 -4.28 -18.85
N ARG A 45 -8.42 -3.56 -18.31
CA ARG A 45 -7.70 -3.97 -17.12
C ARG A 45 -8.70 -3.97 -15.97
N VAL A 46 -9.19 -5.15 -15.65
CA VAL A 46 -10.10 -5.33 -14.51
C VAL A 46 -9.35 -4.99 -13.23
N ASP A 47 -9.95 -4.16 -12.39
CA ASP A 47 -9.43 -3.86 -11.06
C ASP A 47 -9.49 -5.13 -10.20
N VAL A 48 -8.36 -5.49 -9.58
CA VAL A 48 -8.29 -6.63 -8.67
C VAL A 48 -8.69 -6.15 -7.29
N ILE A 49 -9.91 -6.53 -6.86
CA ILE A 49 -10.43 -6.19 -5.53
C ILE A 49 -10.27 -7.39 -4.61
N VAL A 50 -9.48 -7.23 -3.55
CA VAL A 50 -9.27 -8.25 -2.51
C VAL A 50 -9.92 -7.85 -1.20
N THR A 51 -10.35 -8.84 -0.42
CA THR A 51 -10.91 -8.60 0.91
C THR A 51 -9.82 -8.77 1.96
N LYS A 52 -9.60 -7.74 2.78
CA LYS A 52 -8.71 -7.80 3.94
C LYS A 52 -9.55 -7.97 5.20
N TYR A 53 -9.07 -8.78 6.15
CA TYR A 53 -9.77 -9.07 7.40
C TYR A 53 -8.98 -8.55 8.60
N ARG A 54 -9.70 -8.19 9.66
CA ARG A 54 -9.11 -7.91 10.98
C ARG A 54 -10.07 -8.28 12.10
N VAL A 55 -9.55 -8.30 13.32
CA VAL A 55 -10.37 -8.32 14.54
C VAL A 55 -10.13 -7.03 15.29
N TYR A 56 -11.19 -6.25 15.52
CA TYR A 56 -11.12 -4.99 16.27
C TYR A 56 -12.18 -5.00 17.37
N LYS A 57 -11.76 -4.82 18.62
CA LYS A 57 -12.64 -4.87 19.81
C LYS A 57 -13.49 -6.15 19.89
N GLY A 58 -12.94 -7.30 19.49
CA GLY A 58 -13.63 -8.59 19.49
C GLY A 58 -14.58 -8.81 18.32
N VAL A 59 -14.76 -7.82 17.45
CA VAL A 59 -15.59 -7.94 16.25
C VAL A 59 -14.71 -8.26 15.04
N LYS A 60 -15.07 -9.29 14.28
CA LYS A 60 -14.40 -9.60 13.00
C LYS A 60 -14.91 -8.59 11.96
N GLN A 61 -13.97 -7.94 11.27
CA GLN A 61 -14.27 -6.92 10.29
C GLN A 61 -13.57 -7.25 8.97
N TYR A 62 -14.14 -6.78 7.87
CA TYR A 62 -13.51 -6.80 6.57
C TYR A 62 -13.50 -5.42 5.91
N ARG A 63 -12.61 -5.23 4.94
CA ARG A 63 -12.56 -4.05 4.08
C ARG A 63 -11.98 -4.42 2.74
N ARG A 64 -12.53 -3.88 1.65
CA ARG A 64 -12.06 -4.17 0.29
C ARG A 64 -10.90 -3.26 -0.10
N TRP A 65 -9.85 -3.86 -0.63
CA TRP A 65 -8.64 -3.22 -1.11
C TRP A 65 -8.52 -3.41 -2.62
N ASN A 66 -8.29 -2.31 -3.35
CA ASN A 66 -7.98 -2.36 -4.77
C ASN A 66 -6.47 -2.56 -4.93
N GLU A 67 -6.04 -3.76 -5.33
CA GLU A 67 -4.63 -4.06 -5.56
C GLU A 67 -4.07 -3.35 -6.79
N THR A 68 -4.91 -3.11 -7.79
CA THR A 68 -4.52 -2.40 -9.03
C THR A 68 -4.18 -0.93 -8.75
N LYS A 69 -4.95 -0.27 -7.88
CA LYS A 69 -4.82 1.17 -7.58
C LYS A 69 -4.06 1.47 -6.28
N GLY A 70 -3.91 0.47 -5.41
CA GLY A 70 -3.28 0.66 -4.10
C GLY A 70 -4.11 1.51 -3.15
N GLU A 71 -5.44 1.37 -3.19
CA GLU A 71 -6.37 2.16 -2.37
C GLU A 71 -7.49 1.32 -1.74
N TRP A 72 -8.07 1.85 -0.67
CA TRP A 72 -9.26 1.25 -0.04
C TRP A 72 -10.50 1.59 -0.85
N VAL A 73 -11.26 0.56 -1.25
CA VAL A 73 -12.52 0.73 -1.98
C VAL A 73 -13.60 1.26 -1.05
N ASP A 74 -13.66 0.74 0.18
CA ASP A 74 -14.64 1.17 1.18
C ASP A 74 -14.02 2.23 2.11
N PRO A 75 -14.74 3.28 2.52
CA PRO A 75 -14.20 4.32 3.41
C PRO A 75 -13.98 3.83 4.86
N TYR A 76 -14.73 2.82 5.30
CA TYR A 76 -14.67 2.26 6.65
C TYR A 76 -14.61 0.73 6.62
N TRP A 77 -14.24 0.14 7.76
CA TRP A 77 -14.30 -1.32 7.96
C TRP A 77 -15.74 -1.75 8.22
N ILE A 78 -16.12 -2.90 7.68
CA ILE A 78 -17.47 -3.46 7.77
C ILE A 78 -17.44 -4.64 8.74
N ASP A 79 -18.32 -4.61 9.74
CA ASP A 79 -18.48 -5.70 10.70
C ASP A 79 -19.05 -6.93 10.00
N ILE A 80 -18.41 -8.08 10.20
CA ILE A 80 -18.96 -9.39 9.85
C ILE A 80 -19.87 -9.78 11.00
N ARG A 81 -21.17 -9.56 10.82
CA ARG A 81 -22.20 -10.04 11.74
C ARG A 81 -22.40 -11.54 11.63
#